data_AF-A0A1B7X2H1-F1
#
_entry.id   AF-A0A1B7X2H1-F1
#
_cell.length_a   1.000
_cell.length_b   1.000
_cell.length_c   1.000
_cell.angle_alpha   90.00
_cell.angle_beta   90.00
_cell.angle_gamma   90.00
#
_symmetry.space_group_name_H-M   'P 1'
#
loop_
_entity.id
_entity.type
_entity.pdbx_description
1 polymer ?
#
loop_
_entity_poly.entity_id
_entity_poly.type
_entity_poly.pdbx_seq_one_letter_code
_entity_poly.pdbx_strand_id
1 'polypeptide(L)'
;MSNDYVFDIETYPNVFTLAVEHSEAPIRWSFEISDWRNDSREIVAFLQHLKDTDARMVGFNNLGFDYPVLHTLTRMGTSTATTLYDKAMAIINSQDEDDGRWAHQVSPSDRFVQQIDLFKIHHFDNRARSTSLKVLEFNMRSDNIEDLPFPVGTTLTQAQVPVLKKYNAHDVAQTKKFMQVTTDMLNFREKLCTLYPGKDWLNFNDTKIGKEFFTMKLEEAGVACYDFGSKGRTPRQTKRPVIALKDAILPWISFQDPEFSRVLDWLKAQTITETKGVFTDLTAVVNGFTFVFGLGGIHGSIESEVIESDNDHIIVDLDVTSYYPNLAIVNGFYPAHLGQQFCVIYKNLFEQRKSYPKKSAESAMLKLALNGVYGDSNNQFSVFYDPLFTMSITLNGQLLLCLLAEGLMHIPGLRLIQVNTDGLTVRVPRANKWLVDVAAAAWQSRTGLNLEEAVYKAMMVRDVNNYIGVFNDGSTKRKGAYEHDMEWHQNAGGLVIAKVAEKVLVDGAPIRQTVEQWPDIMDFMLRTKVPRSSYLQWGDGRAQNTSRYYIAKDGKPLFKWMPPLAKKPGEWRKIGVESGWGVQVCNDIKDAVAPVDFDYYVREVEKLCLGLA
;
A
#
# COMPACT_ATOMS: atom_id res chain seq x y z
N MET A 1 -28.48 3.75 -11.95
CA MET A 1 -28.03 2.38 -11.68
C MET A 1 -26.75 2.19 -12.45
N SER A 2 -25.68 1.77 -11.78
CA SER A 2 -24.46 1.31 -12.45
C SER A 2 -24.81 0.11 -13.32
N ASN A 3 -24.43 0.15 -14.61
CA ASN A 3 -24.62 -0.98 -15.53
C ASN A 3 -23.43 -1.95 -15.43
N ASP A 4 -23.12 -2.35 -14.20
CA ASP A 4 -21.90 -3.08 -13.85
C ASP A 4 -22.22 -4.54 -13.51
N TYR A 5 -21.42 -5.44 -14.07
CA TYR A 5 -21.54 -6.88 -13.90
C TYR A 5 -20.26 -7.42 -13.28
N VAL A 6 -20.35 -7.89 -12.04
CA VAL A 6 -19.22 -8.49 -11.33
C VAL A 6 -19.08 -9.93 -11.79
N PHE A 7 -17.87 -10.37 -12.11
CA PHE A 7 -17.65 -11.72 -12.63
C PHE A 7 -16.31 -12.32 -12.19
N ASP A 8 -16.23 -13.64 -12.33
CA ASP A 8 -15.06 -14.47 -12.06
C ASP A 8 -15.17 -15.76 -12.89
N ILE A 9 -14.05 -16.36 -13.28
CA ILE A 9 -14.02 -17.64 -14.01
C ILE A 9 -13.25 -18.74 -13.28
N GLU A 10 -13.64 -19.99 -13.52
CA GLU A 10 -12.83 -21.15 -13.12
C GLU A 10 -12.42 -21.99 -14.33
N THR A 11 -11.20 -22.51 -14.29
CA THR A 11 -10.60 -23.26 -15.41
C THR A 11 -9.97 -24.57 -14.93
N TYR A 12 -10.52 -25.68 -15.42
CA TYR A 12 -10.02 -27.04 -15.26
C TYR A 12 -9.96 -27.73 -16.64
N PRO A 13 -9.16 -28.81 -16.80
CA PRO A 13 -8.95 -29.46 -18.11
C PRO A 13 -10.23 -29.82 -18.87
N ASN A 14 -11.31 -30.17 -18.16
CA ASN A 14 -12.61 -30.56 -18.72
C ASN A 14 -13.79 -29.70 -18.23
N VAL A 15 -13.56 -28.64 -17.46
CA VAL A 15 -14.62 -27.75 -16.97
C VAL A 15 -14.15 -26.29 -16.97
N PHE A 16 -14.94 -25.43 -17.57
CA PHE A 16 -14.87 -23.98 -17.47
C PHE A 16 -16.18 -23.46 -16.89
N THR A 17 -16.12 -22.55 -15.93
CA THR A 17 -17.31 -21.85 -15.41
C THR A 17 -17.12 -20.35 -15.48
N LEU A 18 -18.23 -19.64 -15.70
CA LEU A 18 -18.31 -18.19 -15.58
C LEU A 18 -19.49 -17.87 -14.65
N ALA A 19 -19.21 -17.24 -13.52
CA ALA A 19 -20.21 -16.69 -12.64
C ALA A 19 -20.30 -15.17 -12.86
N VAL A 20 -21.52 -14.63 -12.85
CA VAL A 20 -21.78 -13.20 -13.01
C VAL A 20 -22.87 -12.75 -12.05
N GLU A 21 -22.70 -11.59 -11.43
CA GLU A 21 -23.72 -10.94 -10.60
C GLU A 21 -23.83 -9.46 -10.99
N HIS A 22 -25.06 -8.96 -11.16
CA HIS A 22 -25.28 -7.53 -11.37
C HIS A 22 -24.92 -6.74 -10.10
N SER A 23 -24.26 -5.59 -10.21
CA SER A 23 -23.81 -4.77 -9.08
C SER A 23 -24.95 -4.35 -8.15
N GLU A 24 -26.08 -3.92 -8.71
CA GLU A 24 -27.25 -3.45 -7.94
C GLU A 24 -28.43 -4.43 -7.93
N ALA A 25 -28.79 -5.01 -9.08
CA ALA A 25 -29.94 -5.91 -9.17
C ALA A 25 -29.61 -7.30 -8.57
N PRO A 26 -30.60 -8.00 -7.96
CA PRO A 26 -30.41 -9.33 -7.37
C PRO A 26 -30.41 -10.43 -8.44
N ILE A 27 -29.70 -10.21 -9.56
CA ILE A 27 -29.65 -11.11 -10.71
C ILE A 27 -28.26 -11.72 -10.81
N ARG A 28 -28.23 -13.05 -11.00
CA ARG A 28 -27.03 -13.86 -11.10
C ARG A 28 -27.11 -14.78 -12.31
N TRP A 29 -25.97 -15.02 -12.93
CA TRP A 29 -25.79 -15.98 -14.01
C TRP A 29 -24.67 -16.96 -13.64
N SER A 30 -24.80 -18.20 -14.13
CA SER A 30 -23.79 -19.23 -13.97
C SER A 30 -23.76 -20.08 -15.23
N PHE A 31 -22.68 -19.94 -15.99
CA PHE A 31 -22.44 -20.65 -17.23
C PHE A 31 -21.44 -21.77 -17.05
N GLU A 32 -21.52 -22.77 -17.91
CA GLU A 32 -20.67 -23.96 -17.87
C GLU A 32 -20.29 -24.39 -19.30
N ILE A 33 -19.00 -24.62 -19.50
CA ILE A 33 -18.48 -25.35 -20.66
C ILE A 33 -17.74 -26.56 -20.11
N SER A 34 -18.25 -27.75 -20.36
CA SER A 34 -17.76 -29.03 -19.85
C SER A 34 -18.11 -30.16 -20.83
N ASP A 35 -17.74 -31.39 -20.47
CA ASP A 35 -18.18 -32.58 -21.21
C ASP A 35 -19.71 -32.81 -21.15
N TRP A 36 -20.40 -32.17 -20.21
CA TRP A 36 -21.84 -32.37 -19.96
C TRP A 36 -22.71 -31.22 -20.44
N ARG A 37 -22.15 -30.02 -20.58
CA ARG A 37 -22.87 -28.80 -20.93
C ARG A 37 -21.94 -27.83 -21.65
N ASN A 38 -22.40 -27.19 -22.72
CA ASN A 38 -21.59 -26.20 -23.42
C ASN A 38 -22.38 -24.91 -23.66
N ASP A 39 -22.24 -23.97 -22.73
CA ASP A 39 -22.87 -22.63 -22.77
C ASP A 39 -22.03 -21.60 -23.56
N SER A 40 -21.07 -22.03 -24.41
CA SER A 40 -20.15 -21.08 -25.06
C SER A 40 -20.86 -20.04 -25.93
N ARG A 41 -21.94 -20.43 -26.62
CA ARG A 41 -22.73 -19.51 -27.45
C ARG A 41 -23.54 -18.54 -26.58
N GLU A 42 -24.08 -19.02 -25.47
CA GLU A 42 -24.85 -18.26 -24.50
C GLU A 42 -23.98 -17.22 -23.80
N ILE A 43 -22.73 -17.57 -23.46
CA ILE A 43 -21.75 -16.62 -22.94
C ILE A 43 -21.47 -15.52 -23.97
N VAL A 44 -21.21 -15.89 -25.24
CA VAL A 44 -20.95 -14.88 -26.28
C VAL A 44 -22.17 -13.98 -26.52
N ALA A 45 -23.38 -14.54 -26.54
CA ALA A 45 -24.62 -13.78 -26.64
C ALA A 45 -24.83 -12.85 -25.43
N PHE A 46 -24.50 -13.30 -24.22
CA PHE A 46 -24.53 -12.48 -23.01
C PHE A 46 -23.54 -11.31 -23.09
N LEU A 47 -22.30 -11.55 -23.51
CA LEU A 47 -21.30 -10.51 -23.70
C LEU A 47 -21.70 -9.51 -24.80
N GLN A 48 -22.35 -9.98 -25.86
CA GLN A 48 -22.93 -9.11 -26.89
C GLN A 48 -24.02 -8.22 -26.29
N HIS A 49 -24.92 -8.76 -25.46
CA HIS A 49 -25.92 -7.98 -24.75
C HIS A 49 -25.29 -6.93 -23.81
N LEU A 50 -24.23 -7.28 -23.07
CA LEU A 50 -23.49 -6.34 -22.23
C LEU A 50 -22.90 -5.20 -23.06
N LYS A 51 -22.28 -5.51 -24.20
CA LYS A 51 -21.76 -4.51 -25.12
C LYS A 51 -22.85 -3.59 -25.67
N ASP A 52 -23.98 -4.15 -26.12
CA ASP A 52 -25.07 -3.41 -26.74
C ASP A 52 -25.81 -2.50 -25.76
N THR A 53 -25.68 -2.77 -24.46
CA THR A 53 -26.25 -1.96 -23.38
C THR A 53 -25.25 -1.02 -22.73
N ASP A 54 -24.03 -0.90 -23.26
CA ASP A 54 -22.94 -0.10 -22.67
C ASP A 54 -22.64 -0.52 -21.21
N ALA A 55 -22.69 -1.83 -20.95
CA ALA A 55 -22.37 -2.40 -19.66
C ALA A 55 -20.86 -2.56 -19.47
N ARG A 56 -20.44 -2.66 -18.20
CA ARG A 56 -19.05 -2.87 -17.82
C ARG A 56 -18.93 -4.14 -16.99
N MET A 57 -17.81 -4.83 -17.14
CA MET A 57 -17.51 -6.00 -16.32
C MET A 57 -16.45 -5.67 -15.28
N VAL A 58 -16.72 -6.02 -14.02
CA VAL A 58 -15.86 -5.76 -12.87
C VAL A 58 -15.31 -7.09 -12.37
N GLY A 59 -13.99 -7.19 -12.22
CA GLY A 59 -13.35 -8.39 -11.71
C GLY A 59 -12.15 -8.09 -10.81
N PHE A 60 -11.54 -9.16 -10.28
CA PHE A 60 -10.33 -9.07 -9.47
C PHE A 60 -9.16 -9.70 -10.23
N ASN A 61 -8.21 -8.87 -10.72
CA ASN A 61 -7.14 -9.29 -11.62
C ASN A 61 -7.66 -9.83 -12.97
N ASN A 62 -8.86 -9.42 -13.39
CA ASN A 62 -9.47 -9.88 -14.62
C ASN A 62 -8.69 -9.44 -15.87
N LEU A 63 -8.05 -8.27 -15.87
CA LEU A 63 -7.21 -7.87 -17.02
C LEU A 63 -5.96 -8.74 -17.15
N GLY A 64 -5.48 -9.29 -16.03
CA GLY A 64 -4.33 -10.17 -15.98
C GLY A 64 -4.64 -11.63 -16.29
N PHE A 65 -5.90 -12.07 -16.14
CA PHE A 65 -6.26 -13.49 -16.25
C PHE A 65 -7.63 -13.73 -16.91
N ASP A 66 -8.73 -13.41 -16.24
CA ASP A 66 -10.10 -13.79 -16.63
C ASP A 66 -10.50 -13.27 -18.01
N TYR A 67 -10.29 -11.98 -18.21
CA TYR A 67 -10.72 -11.29 -19.42
C TYR A 67 -9.96 -11.76 -20.67
N PRO A 68 -8.62 -11.97 -20.66
CA PRO A 68 -7.93 -12.63 -21.76
C PRO A 68 -8.52 -14.00 -22.17
N VAL A 69 -8.95 -14.84 -21.21
CA VAL A 69 -9.59 -16.13 -21.50
C VAL A 69 -10.97 -15.91 -22.14
N LEU A 70 -11.78 -15.02 -21.54
CA LEU A 70 -13.12 -14.69 -22.03
C LEU A 70 -13.09 -14.00 -23.41
N HIS A 71 -12.07 -13.17 -23.66
CA HIS A 71 -11.85 -12.51 -24.93
C HIS A 71 -11.46 -13.53 -26.02
N THR A 72 -10.66 -14.55 -25.70
CA THR A 72 -10.41 -15.68 -26.61
C THR A 72 -11.71 -16.40 -26.97
N LEU A 73 -12.57 -16.71 -26.00
CA LEU A 73 -13.90 -17.29 -26.27
C LEU A 73 -14.72 -16.39 -27.19
N THR A 74 -14.76 -15.09 -26.92
CA THR A 74 -15.51 -14.10 -27.72
C THR A 74 -15.03 -14.06 -29.17
N ARG A 75 -13.72 -14.14 -29.41
CA ARG A 75 -13.15 -14.16 -30.77
C ARG A 75 -13.41 -15.48 -31.51
N MET A 76 -13.55 -16.59 -30.80
CA MET A 76 -13.83 -17.90 -31.39
C MET A 76 -15.32 -18.13 -31.65
N GLY A 77 -16.21 -17.47 -30.90
CA GLY A 77 -17.66 -17.65 -30.97
C GLY A 77 -18.17 -18.91 -30.26
N THR A 78 -17.41 -20.00 -30.31
CA THR A 78 -17.62 -21.24 -29.54
C THR A 78 -16.29 -21.83 -29.10
N SER A 79 -16.24 -22.53 -27.96
CA SER A 79 -15.01 -23.16 -27.47
C SER A 79 -15.31 -24.43 -26.65
N THR A 80 -14.25 -25.15 -26.27
CA THR A 80 -14.27 -26.27 -25.33
C THR A 80 -13.57 -25.88 -24.02
N ALA A 81 -13.85 -26.61 -22.94
CA ALA A 81 -13.17 -26.40 -21.67
C ALA A 81 -11.65 -26.53 -21.79
N THR A 82 -11.18 -27.54 -22.53
CA THR A 82 -9.76 -27.79 -22.77
C THR A 82 -9.08 -26.62 -23.46
N THR A 83 -9.67 -26.05 -24.51
CA THR A 83 -9.07 -24.89 -25.19
C THR A 83 -8.98 -23.66 -24.29
N LEU A 84 -9.99 -23.40 -23.45
CA LEU A 84 -9.96 -22.29 -22.50
C LEU A 84 -8.96 -22.55 -21.36
N TYR A 85 -8.83 -23.80 -20.93
CA TYR A 85 -7.82 -24.23 -19.96
C TYR A 85 -6.41 -24.07 -20.52
N ASP A 86 -6.15 -24.47 -21.77
CA ASP A 86 -4.85 -24.29 -22.43
C ASP A 86 -4.48 -22.80 -22.52
N LYS A 87 -5.47 -21.94 -22.83
CA LYS A 87 -5.29 -20.48 -22.81
C LYS A 87 -4.96 -19.97 -21.41
N ALA A 88 -5.65 -20.46 -20.38
CA ALA A 88 -5.38 -20.11 -18.99
C ALA A 88 -3.97 -20.56 -18.56
N MET A 89 -3.55 -21.77 -18.94
CA MET A 89 -2.20 -22.27 -18.66
C MET A 89 -1.12 -21.47 -19.40
N ALA A 90 -1.37 -21.06 -20.66
CA ALA A 90 -0.46 -20.18 -21.38
C ALA A 90 -0.26 -18.84 -20.66
N ILE A 91 -1.35 -18.25 -20.12
CA ILE A 91 -1.28 -17.03 -19.31
C ILE A 91 -0.47 -17.24 -18.03
N ILE A 92 -0.69 -18.34 -17.32
CA ILE A 92 0.03 -18.63 -16.06
C ILE A 92 1.51 -18.87 -16.33
N ASN A 93 1.84 -19.69 -17.32
CA ASN A 93 3.22 -20.05 -17.65
C ASN A 93 4.02 -18.85 -18.19
N SER A 94 3.36 -17.89 -18.86
CA SER A 94 4.04 -16.69 -19.36
C SER A 94 4.39 -15.66 -18.27
N GLN A 95 3.88 -15.83 -17.04
CA GLN A 95 4.19 -14.91 -15.92
C GLN A 95 5.59 -15.11 -15.35
N ASP A 96 6.22 -16.26 -15.60
CA ASP A 96 7.57 -16.58 -15.14
C ASP A 96 8.67 -16.13 -16.14
N GLU A 97 8.28 -15.65 -17.32
CA GLU A 97 9.18 -15.12 -18.35
C GLU A 97 9.25 -13.59 -18.30
N ASP A 98 10.47 -13.01 -18.34
CA ASP A 98 10.71 -11.57 -18.16
C ASP A 98 9.94 -10.66 -19.14
N ASP A 99 9.58 -11.15 -20.34
CA ASP A 99 8.78 -10.46 -21.37
C ASP A 99 7.37 -11.06 -21.59
N GLY A 100 7.03 -12.17 -20.92
CA GLY A 100 5.79 -12.94 -21.16
C GLY A 100 4.53 -12.35 -20.51
N ARG A 101 4.68 -11.44 -19.54
CA ARG A 101 3.58 -10.84 -18.76
C ARG A 101 2.61 -9.99 -19.60
N TRP A 102 3.03 -9.53 -20.77
CA TRP A 102 2.22 -8.70 -21.69
C TRP A 102 1.69 -9.48 -22.89
N ALA A 103 2.19 -10.71 -23.14
CA ALA A 103 1.88 -11.49 -24.34
C ALA A 103 0.39 -11.84 -24.48
N HIS A 104 -0.35 -11.82 -23.37
CA HIS A 104 -1.77 -12.15 -23.34
C HIS A 104 -2.67 -11.00 -22.89
N GLN A 105 -2.13 -9.80 -22.68
CA GLN A 105 -2.94 -8.63 -22.34
C GLN A 105 -3.75 -8.18 -23.54
N VAL A 106 -5.03 -7.88 -23.31
CA VAL A 106 -5.92 -7.29 -24.32
C VAL A 106 -5.86 -5.77 -24.19
N SER A 107 -5.50 -5.09 -25.28
CA SER A 107 -5.39 -3.63 -25.28
C SER A 107 -6.75 -2.97 -24.99
N PRO A 108 -6.81 -1.78 -24.36
CA PRO A 108 -8.08 -1.12 -24.07
C PRO A 108 -9.01 -0.96 -25.28
N SER A 109 -8.45 -0.68 -26.48
CA SER A 109 -9.23 -0.53 -27.72
C SER A 109 -9.77 -1.85 -28.28
N ASP A 110 -9.17 -2.98 -27.91
CA ASP A 110 -9.61 -4.31 -28.35
C ASP A 110 -10.61 -4.95 -27.36
N ARG A 111 -10.93 -4.27 -26.25
CA ARG A 111 -11.85 -4.82 -25.26
C ARG A 111 -13.27 -4.84 -25.83
N PHE A 112 -13.88 -6.03 -25.89
CA PHE A 112 -15.22 -6.25 -26.45
C PHE A 112 -16.31 -5.67 -25.54
N VAL A 113 -16.14 -5.84 -24.22
CA VAL A 113 -16.92 -5.17 -23.17
C VAL A 113 -15.93 -4.42 -22.29
N GLN A 114 -16.27 -3.21 -21.84
CA GLN A 114 -15.39 -2.43 -20.97
C GLN A 114 -15.10 -3.20 -19.67
N GLN A 115 -13.84 -3.20 -19.26
CA GLN A 115 -13.36 -3.94 -18.08
C GLN A 115 -12.90 -2.98 -16.98
N ILE A 116 -13.22 -3.33 -15.74
CA ILE A 116 -12.75 -2.67 -14.52
C ILE A 116 -12.07 -3.73 -13.65
N ASP A 117 -10.80 -3.51 -13.35
CA ASP A 117 -9.97 -4.42 -12.58
C ASP A 117 -9.63 -3.83 -11.20
N LEU A 118 -10.27 -4.37 -10.17
CA LEU A 118 -10.08 -3.92 -8.78
C LEU A 118 -8.64 -4.17 -8.30
N PHE A 119 -7.95 -5.19 -8.83
CA PHE A 119 -6.56 -5.46 -8.49
C PHE A 119 -5.63 -4.36 -9.00
N LYS A 120 -5.89 -3.85 -10.22
CA LYS A 120 -5.14 -2.73 -10.80
C LYS A 120 -5.43 -1.41 -10.09
N ILE A 121 -6.69 -1.12 -9.78
CA ILE A 121 -7.10 0.11 -9.10
C ILE A 121 -6.35 0.29 -7.76
N HIS A 122 -6.27 -0.79 -6.98
CA HIS A 122 -5.59 -0.79 -5.68
C HIS A 122 -4.07 -0.98 -5.74
N HIS A 123 -3.49 -1.02 -6.96
CA HIS A 123 -2.05 -1.20 -7.17
C HIS A 123 -1.50 -2.55 -6.63
N PHE A 124 -2.34 -3.59 -6.57
CA PHE A 124 -1.93 -4.93 -6.10
C PHE A 124 -1.05 -5.67 -7.11
N ASP A 125 -0.87 -5.12 -8.32
CA ASP A 125 0.11 -5.59 -9.31
C ASP A 125 1.56 -5.17 -8.98
N ASN A 126 1.73 -4.35 -7.93
CA ASN A 126 3.01 -4.09 -7.28
C ASN A 126 3.34 -5.21 -6.28
N ARG A 127 4.53 -5.80 -6.39
CA ARG A 127 4.99 -6.92 -5.55
C ARG A 127 4.89 -6.64 -4.04
N ALA A 128 5.15 -5.40 -3.60
CA ALA A 128 5.08 -5.03 -2.18
C ALA A 128 3.65 -4.88 -1.65
N ARG A 129 2.68 -4.64 -2.54
CA ARG A 129 1.25 -4.47 -2.21
C ARG A 129 0.41 -5.65 -2.66
N SER A 130 1.03 -6.68 -3.22
CA SER A 130 0.30 -7.76 -3.88
C SER A 130 -0.49 -8.58 -2.86
N THR A 131 -1.78 -8.73 -3.13
CA THR A 131 -2.71 -9.45 -2.28
C THR A 131 -3.68 -10.25 -3.13
N SER A 132 -4.25 -11.31 -2.56
CA SER A 132 -5.22 -12.19 -3.24
C SER A 132 -6.63 -11.91 -2.73
N LEU A 133 -7.65 -12.30 -3.50
CA LEU A 133 -9.05 -12.16 -3.08
C LEU A 133 -9.29 -12.81 -1.71
N LYS A 134 -8.78 -14.03 -1.48
CA LYS A 134 -8.83 -14.71 -0.16
C LYS A 134 -8.22 -13.92 1.01
N VAL A 135 -7.17 -13.14 0.74
CA VAL A 135 -6.60 -12.26 1.76
C VAL A 135 -7.50 -11.05 2.00
N LEU A 136 -8.10 -10.51 0.94
CA LEU A 136 -9.09 -9.45 1.05
C LEU A 136 -10.35 -9.93 1.77
N GLU A 137 -10.81 -11.16 1.54
CA GLU A 137 -11.95 -11.74 2.27
C GLU A 137 -11.70 -11.75 3.77
N PHE A 138 -10.49 -12.14 4.20
CA PHE A 138 -10.07 -12.02 5.59
C PHE A 138 -10.09 -10.56 6.08
N ASN A 139 -9.47 -9.64 5.33
CA ASN A 139 -9.42 -8.22 5.71
C ASN A 139 -10.80 -7.54 5.70
N MET A 140 -11.73 -7.99 4.84
CA MET A 140 -13.13 -7.58 4.77
C MET A 140 -14.00 -8.27 5.83
N ARG A 141 -13.40 -9.09 6.71
CA ARG A 141 -14.09 -9.84 7.77
C ARG A 141 -15.20 -10.73 7.21
N SER A 142 -14.97 -11.41 6.09
CA SER A 142 -15.96 -12.31 5.50
C SER A 142 -16.11 -13.60 6.31
N ASP A 143 -17.33 -14.12 6.42
CA ASP A 143 -17.63 -15.30 7.22
C ASP A 143 -16.90 -16.55 6.73
N ASN A 144 -16.75 -16.70 5.42
CA ASN A 144 -16.09 -17.83 4.79
C ASN A 144 -14.95 -17.30 3.91
N ILE A 145 -13.76 -17.91 4.06
CA ILE A 145 -12.55 -17.63 3.28
C ILE A 145 -11.94 -18.90 2.67
N GLU A 146 -12.74 -19.93 2.45
CA GLU A 146 -12.29 -21.23 1.94
C GLU A 146 -11.63 -21.09 0.55
N ASP A 147 -10.58 -21.88 0.33
CA ASP A 147 -9.83 -21.92 -0.94
C ASP A 147 -10.53 -22.80 -1.99
N LEU A 148 -9.95 -22.90 -3.18
CA LEU A 148 -10.45 -23.75 -4.27
C LEU A 148 -10.80 -25.16 -3.77
N PRO A 149 -11.97 -25.70 -4.13
CA PRO A 149 -12.43 -26.99 -3.64
C PRO A 149 -11.62 -28.16 -4.22
N PHE A 150 -10.92 -27.96 -5.34
CA PHE A 150 -10.16 -29.00 -6.03
C PHE A 150 -8.78 -28.51 -6.48
N PRO A 151 -7.72 -29.35 -6.45
CA PRO A 151 -6.39 -28.97 -6.92
C PRO A 151 -6.40 -28.56 -8.40
N VAL A 152 -5.64 -27.51 -8.73
CA VAL A 152 -5.45 -27.05 -10.12
C VAL A 152 -4.98 -28.19 -11.02
N GLY A 153 -5.54 -28.29 -12.23
CA GLY A 153 -5.22 -29.33 -13.22
C GLY A 153 -5.93 -30.67 -13.01
N THR A 154 -6.82 -30.77 -12.02
CA THR A 154 -7.64 -31.98 -11.82
C THR A 154 -8.73 -32.08 -12.87
N THR A 155 -8.89 -33.23 -13.53
CA THR A 155 -10.10 -33.54 -14.31
C THR A 155 -11.25 -33.78 -13.34
N LEU A 156 -12.31 -32.97 -13.43
CA LEU A 156 -13.43 -33.03 -12.50
C LEU A 156 -14.48 -34.06 -12.94
N THR A 157 -15.23 -34.57 -11.98
CA THR A 157 -16.43 -35.38 -12.19
C THR A 157 -17.68 -34.49 -12.25
N GLN A 158 -18.78 -35.00 -12.83
CA GLN A 158 -20.04 -34.26 -12.93
C GLN A 158 -20.56 -33.79 -11.56
N ALA A 159 -20.37 -34.60 -10.50
CA ALA A 159 -20.79 -34.27 -9.14
C ALA A 159 -19.96 -33.15 -8.49
N GLN A 160 -18.74 -32.90 -8.97
CA GLN A 160 -17.87 -31.82 -8.49
C GLN A 160 -18.22 -30.47 -9.12
N VAL A 161 -18.85 -30.44 -10.29
CA VAL A 161 -19.19 -29.20 -11.00
C VAL A 161 -20.10 -28.27 -10.18
N PRO A 162 -21.18 -28.73 -9.51
CA PRO A 162 -21.97 -27.88 -8.63
C PRO A 162 -21.18 -27.25 -7.47
N VAL A 163 -20.19 -27.97 -6.93
CA VAL A 163 -19.31 -27.47 -5.86
C VAL A 163 -18.41 -26.36 -6.41
N LEU A 164 -17.85 -26.55 -7.61
CA LEU A 164 -17.06 -25.52 -8.28
C LEU A 164 -17.88 -24.26 -8.58
N LYS A 165 -19.11 -24.41 -9.11
CA LYS A 165 -20.00 -23.29 -9.42
C LYS A 165 -20.39 -22.50 -8.16
N LYS A 166 -20.56 -23.19 -7.02
CA LYS A 166 -20.82 -22.54 -5.72
C LYS A 166 -19.60 -21.72 -5.27
N TYR A 167 -18.39 -22.25 -5.43
CA TYR A 167 -17.15 -21.52 -5.14
C TYR A 167 -16.99 -20.29 -6.05
N ASN A 168 -17.13 -20.45 -7.36
CA ASN A 168 -17.03 -19.36 -8.34
C ASN A 168 -18.07 -18.25 -8.06
N ALA A 169 -19.31 -18.61 -7.69
CA ALA A 169 -20.31 -17.63 -7.26
C ALA A 169 -19.96 -16.92 -5.94
N HIS A 170 -19.23 -17.58 -5.03
CA HIS A 170 -18.72 -16.95 -3.82
C HIS A 170 -17.64 -15.91 -4.15
N ASP A 171 -16.68 -16.23 -5.02
CA ASP A 171 -15.62 -15.30 -5.42
C ASP A 171 -16.20 -14.05 -6.14
N VAL A 172 -17.27 -14.19 -6.93
CA VAL A 172 -18.05 -13.05 -7.46
C VAL A 172 -18.67 -12.21 -6.35
N ALA A 173 -19.28 -12.84 -5.33
CA ALA A 173 -19.89 -12.13 -4.21
C ALA A 173 -18.84 -11.37 -3.38
N GLN A 174 -17.65 -11.94 -3.19
CA GLN A 174 -16.53 -11.28 -2.49
C GLN A 174 -15.94 -10.14 -3.32
N THR A 175 -15.82 -10.32 -4.63
CA THR A 175 -15.40 -9.25 -5.55
C THR A 175 -16.41 -8.10 -5.54
N LYS A 176 -17.71 -8.39 -5.50
CA LYS A 176 -18.78 -7.39 -5.38
C LYS A 176 -18.72 -6.65 -4.04
N LYS A 177 -18.46 -7.36 -2.93
CA LYS A 177 -18.22 -6.74 -1.61
C LYS A 177 -17.02 -5.80 -1.65
N PHE A 178 -15.93 -6.20 -2.30
CA PHE A 178 -14.74 -5.36 -2.45
C PHE A 178 -14.98 -4.18 -3.42
N MET A 179 -15.83 -4.34 -4.42
CA MET A 179 -16.26 -3.25 -5.31
C MET A 179 -16.97 -2.15 -4.52
N GLN A 180 -17.83 -2.50 -3.56
CA GLN A 180 -18.52 -1.53 -2.69
C GLN A 180 -17.53 -0.72 -1.84
N VAL A 181 -16.48 -1.38 -1.34
CA VAL A 181 -15.36 -0.71 -0.65
C VAL A 181 -14.59 0.23 -1.59
N THR A 182 -14.57 -0.07 -2.88
CA THR A 182 -13.83 0.66 -3.93
C THR A 182 -14.68 1.76 -4.59
N THR A 183 -15.94 1.94 -4.22
CA THR A 183 -16.88 2.85 -4.91
C THR A 183 -16.36 4.28 -5.06
N ASP A 184 -15.76 4.87 -4.03
CA ASP A 184 -15.22 6.23 -4.12
C ASP A 184 -14.06 6.33 -5.12
N MET A 185 -13.22 5.29 -5.20
CA MET A 185 -12.12 5.20 -6.17
C MET A 185 -12.63 5.02 -7.60
N LEU A 186 -13.75 4.32 -7.80
CA LEU A 186 -14.41 4.16 -9.10
C LEU A 186 -15.04 5.47 -9.55
N ASN A 187 -15.85 6.10 -8.69
CA ASN A 187 -16.46 7.41 -8.94
C ASN A 187 -15.40 8.45 -9.31
N PHE A 188 -14.25 8.42 -8.63
CA PHE A 188 -13.11 9.26 -8.98
C PHE A 188 -12.63 9.02 -10.42
N ARG A 189 -12.43 7.77 -10.84
CA ARG A 189 -11.95 7.42 -12.19
C ARG A 189 -12.97 7.72 -13.28
N GLU A 190 -14.26 7.56 -13.00
CA GLU A 190 -15.34 7.93 -13.92
C GLU A 190 -15.35 9.45 -14.21
N LYS A 191 -15.13 10.26 -13.17
CA LYS A 191 -14.94 11.70 -13.33
C LYS A 191 -13.74 12.01 -14.21
N LEU A 192 -12.61 11.30 -14.03
CA LEU A 192 -11.44 11.49 -14.89
C LEU A 192 -11.69 11.09 -16.34
N CYS A 193 -12.42 10.00 -16.60
CA CYS A 193 -12.84 9.63 -17.95
C CYS A 193 -13.66 10.73 -18.63
N THR A 194 -14.49 11.44 -17.86
CA THR A 194 -15.31 12.55 -18.36
C THR A 194 -14.46 13.80 -18.62
N LEU A 195 -13.59 14.17 -17.68
CA LEU A 195 -12.78 15.40 -17.75
C LEU A 195 -11.62 15.29 -18.75
N TYR A 196 -11.05 14.10 -18.89
CA TYR A 196 -9.82 13.84 -19.64
C TYR A 196 -9.99 12.58 -20.52
N PRO A 197 -10.84 12.60 -21.55
CA PRO A 197 -11.11 11.42 -22.37
C PRO A 197 -9.86 10.92 -23.11
N GLY A 198 -9.84 9.64 -23.48
CA GLY A 198 -8.77 9.03 -24.29
C GLY A 198 -7.71 8.24 -23.52
N LYS A 199 -7.89 8.02 -22.21
CA LYS A 199 -7.03 7.15 -21.38
C LYS A 199 -7.88 6.13 -20.62
N ASP A 200 -7.26 5.01 -20.26
CA ASP A 200 -7.88 3.92 -19.48
C ASP A 200 -7.87 4.25 -17.96
N TRP A 201 -8.40 5.42 -17.57
CA TRP A 201 -8.38 5.89 -16.18
C TRP A 201 -9.05 4.90 -15.22
N LEU A 202 -10.08 4.18 -15.68
CA LEU A 202 -10.79 3.15 -14.92
C LEU A 202 -9.85 2.09 -14.32
N ASN A 203 -8.74 1.78 -14.98
CA ASN A 203 -7.81 0.73 -14.55
C ASN A 203 -6.45 1.26 -14.10
N PHE A 204 -6.26 2.58 -14.04
CA PHE A 204 -5.03 3.14 -13.51
C PHE A 204 -5.04 3.12 -11.99
N ASN A 205 -3.95 2.69 -11.36
CA ASN A 205 -3.76 2.96 -9.94
C ASN A 205 -3.50 4.45 -9.69
N ASP A 206 -3.68 4.87 -8.45
CA ASP A 206 -3.57 6.26 -8.02
C ASP A 206 -2.21 6.91 -8.35
N THR A 207 -1.11 6.16 -8.20
CA THR A 207 0.24 6.64 -8.58
C THR A 207 0.34 6.91 -10.08
N LYS A 208 -0.20 6.01 -10.90
CA LYS A 208 -0.22 6.15 -12.36
C LYS A 208 -1.12 7.31 -12.81
N ILE A 209 -2.26 7.52 -12.13
CA ILE A 209 -3.13 8.68 -12.39
C ILE A 209 -2.36 9.98 -12.19
N GLY A 210 -1.70 10.13 -11.04
CA GLY A 210 -0.90 11.32 -10.73
C GLY A 210 0.19 11.60 -11.76
N LYS A 211 0.94 10.56 -12.13
CA LYS A 211 1.96 10.63 -13.19
C LYS A 211 1.40 11.09 -14.52
N GLU A 212 0.37 10.40 -15.02
CA GLU A 212 -0.20 10.69 -16.34
C GLU A 212 -0.74 12.12 -16.38
N PHE A 213 -1.43 12.54 -15.32
CA PHE A 213 -1.95 13.90 -15.22
C PHE A 213 -0.84 14.96 -15.23
N PHE A 214 0.25 14.74 -14.48
CA PHE A 214 1.38 15.67 -14.47
C PHE A 214 2.07 15.72 -15.85
N THR A 215 2.27 14.57 -16.49
CA THR A 215 2.82 14.47 -17.86
C THR A 215 1.94 15.22 -18.87
N MET A 216 0.61 15.05 -18.81
CA MET A 216 -0.32 15.79 -19.66
C MET A 216 -0.15 17.31 -19.49
N LYS A 217 0.00 17.79 -18.26
CA LYS A 217 0.18 19.23 -17.97
C LYS A 217 1.53 19.78 -18.44
N LEU A 218 2.58 18.96 -18.42
CA LEU A 218 3.87 19.30 -19.04
C LEU A 218 3.75 19.42 -20.56
N GLU A 219 3.10 18.44 -21.21
CA GLU A 219 2.93 18.41 -22.66
C GLU A 219 2.02 19.55 -23.15
N GLU A 220 0.94 19.86 -22.43
CA GLU A 220 0.09 21.04 -22.67
C GLU A 220 0.88 22.36 -22.60
N ALA A 221 1.92 22.41 -21.76
CA ALA A 221 2.82 23.55 -21.64
C ALA A 221 4.01 23.53 -22.62
N GLY A 222 4.00 22.61 -23.59
CA GLY A 222 5.04 22.51 -24.62
C GLY A 222 6.31 21.77 -24.19
N VAL A 223 6.31 21.11 -23.02
CA VAL A 223 7.44 20.31 -22.56
C VAL A 223 7.31 18.89 -23.12
N ALA A 224 8.16 18.56 -24.10
CA ALA A 224 8.19 17.21 -24.66
C ALA A 224 8.69 16.19 -23.62
N CYS A 225 7.83 15.23 -23.27
CA CYS A 225 8.11 14.16 -22.29
C CYS A 225 8.56 12.84 -22.95
N TYR A 226 8.31 12.68 -24.25
CA TYR A 226 8.64 11.47 -25.00
C TYR A 226 9.31 11.81 -26.35
N ASP A 227 10.19 10.92 -26.78
CA ASP A 227 10.69 10.87 -28.16
C ASP A 227 9.90 9.81 -28.94
N PHE A 228 9.66 10.05 -30.23
CA PHE A 228 8.93 9.14 -31.11
C PHE A 228 9.88 8.61 -32.20
N GLY A 229 10.06 7.30 -32.24
CA GLY A 229 10.93 6.64 -33.22
C GLY A 229 10.34 5.38 -33.81
N SER A 230 11.12 4.67 -34.62
CA SER A 230 10.70 3.44 -35.31
C SER A 230 10.32 2.29 -34.36
N LYS A 231 10.80 2.33 -33.10
CA LYS A 231 10.49 1.35 -32.05
C LYS A 231 9.35 1.79 -31.12
N GLY A 232 8.64 2.86 -31.46
CA GLY A 232 7.56 3.44 -30.65
C GLY A 232 8.01 4.65 -29.83
N ARG A 233 7.24 4.97 -28.77
CA ARG A 233 7.55 6.10 -27.88
C ARG A 233 8.53 5.70 -26.79
N THR A 234 9.53 6.54 -26.52
CA THR A 234 10.49 6.36 -25.42
C THR A 234 10.49 7.58 -24.50
N PRO A 235 10.52 7.41 -23.17
CA PRO A 235 10.54 8.55 -22.25
C PRO A 235 11.82 9.36 -22.44
N ARG A 236 11.71 10.70 -22.48
CA ARG A 236 12.86 11.60 -22.36
C ARG A 236 13.31 11.59 -20.92
N GLN A 237 14.61 11.48 -20.71
CA GLN A 237 15.20 11.26 -19.38
C GLN A 237 16.57 11.93 -19.27
N THR A 238 17.01 12.20 -18.04
CA THR A 238 18.39 12.60 -17.77
C THR A 238 19.07 11.50 -16.97
N LYS A 239 19.83 10.65 -17.66
CA LYS A 239 20.61 9.61 -17.01
C LYS A 239 21.89 10.22 -16.43
N ARG A 240 22.20 9.91 -15.18
CA ARG A 240 23.41 10.36 -14.49
C ARG A 240 24.27 9.13 -14.17
N PRO A 241 25.33 8.84 -14.94
CA PRO A 241 26.23 7.73 -14.60
C PRO A 241 27.01 8.00 -13.31
N VAL A 242 27.23 9.27 -13.00
CA VAL A 242 27.93 9.75 -11.81
C VAL A 242 27.21 11.00 -11.28
N ILE A 243 27.05 11.08 -9.97
CA ILE A 243 26.49 12.23 -9.25
C ILE A 243 27.45 12.61 -8.13
N ALA A 244 27.99 13.83 -8.16
CA ALA A 244 28.67 14.40 -6.99
C ALA A 244 27.63 14.99 -6.05
N LEU A 245 27.53 14.50 -4.82
CA LEU A 245 26.43 14.89 -3.92
C LEU A 245 26.49 16.36 -3.51
N LYS A 246 27.69 16.97 -3.50
CA LYS A 246 27.84 18.41 -3.28
C LYS A 246 27.01 19.27 -4.25
N ASP A 247 26.79 18.79 -5.48
CA ASP A 247 26.04 19.52 -6.51
C ASP A 247 24.52 19.42 -6.27
N ALA A 248 24.10 18.46 -5.44
CA ALA A 248 22.71 18.28 -5.05
C ALA A 248 22.36 19.06 -3.76
N ILE A 249 23.34 19.53 -2.99
CA ILE A 249 23.17 20.19 -1.69
C ILE A 249 23.13 21.72 -1.88
N LEU A 250 22.17 22.39 -1.24
CA LEU A 250 22.08 23.84 -1.26
C LEU A 250 23.37 24.47 -0.67
N PRO A 251 24.02 25.41 -1.40
CA PRO A 251 25.37 25.87 -1.05
C PRO A 251 25.43 26.66 0.27
N TRP A 252 24.30 27.23 0.69
CA TRP A 252 24.19 28.03 1.90
C TRP A 252 23.98 27.19 3.18
N ILE A 253 23.76 25.87 3.05
CA ILE A 253 23.61 24.99 4.21
C ILE A 253 24.96 24.88 4.92
N SER A 254 24.96 25.22 6.20
CA SER A 254 26.05 25.09 7.15
C SER A 254 25.47 24.89 8.54
N PHE A 255 26.22 24.21 9.42
CA PHE A 255 25.82 23.91 10.79
C PHE A 255 26.79 24.54 11.77
N GLN A 256 26.32 24.82 12.98
CA GLN A 256 27.18 25.18 14.11
C GLN A 256 27.60 23.93 14.90
N ASP A 257 26.74 22.91 14.92
CA ASP A 257 27.00 21.65 15.58
C ASP A 257 28.09 20.84 14.85
N PRO A 258 29.09 20.31 15.56
CA PRO A 258 30.17 19.53 14.95
C PRO A 258 29.69 18.24 14.27
N GLU A 259 28.69 17.54 14.80
CA GLU A 259 28.22 16.28 14.25
C GLU A 259 27.39 16.49 12.98
N PHE A 260 26.54 17.51 12.93
CA PHE A 260 25.88 17.89 11.68
C PHE A 260 26.86 18.42 10.64
N SER A 261 27.88 19.18 11.05
CA SER A 261 28.95 19.62 10.14
C SER A 261 29.71 18.43 9.55
N ARG A 262 30.04 17.43 10.39
CA ARG A 262 30.68 16.17 9.96
C ARG A 262 29.83 15.44 8.91
N VAL A 263 28.53 15.31 9.13
CA VAL A 263 27.62 14.67 8.17
C VAL A 263 27.54 15.45 6.86
N LEU A 264 27.41 16.78 6.92
CA LEU A 264 27.38 17.64 5.74
C LEU A 264 28.65 17.51 4.90
N ASP A 265 29.81 17.55 5.53
CA ASP A 265 31.11 17.44 4.85
C ASP A 265 31.32 16.05 4.26
N TRP A 266 30.93 15.01 5.02
CA TRP A 266 30.95 13.64 4.51
C TRP A 266 30.07 13.50 3.27
N LEU A 267 28.85 14.03 3.28
CA LEU A 267 27.94 14.01 2.13
C LEU A 267 28.54 14.76 0.94
N LYS A 268 29.07 15.98 1.14
CA LYS A 268 29.71 16.78 0.08
C LYS A 268 30.92 16.10 -0.56
N ALA A 269 31.62 15.24 0.18
CA ALA A 269 32.75 14.47 -0.33
C ALA A 269 32.35 13.28 -1.20
N GLN A 270 31.08 12.83 -1.16
CA GLN A 270 30.66 11.63 -1.88
C GLN A 270 30.42 11.88 -3.37
N THR A 271 30.77 10.86 -4.16
CA THR A 271 30.40 10.72 -5.57
C THR A 271 29.81 9.34 -5.77
N ILE A 272 28.60 9.27 -6.32
CA ILE A 272 27.80 8.03 -6.39
C ILE A 272 27.47 7.67 -7.84
N THR A 273 27.31 6.38 -8.10
CA THR A 273 26.82 5.84 -9.39
C THR A 273 25.38 5.33 -9.32
N GLU A 274 24.87 5.13 -8.11
CA GLU A 274 23.47 4.80 -7.83
C GLU A 274 23.03 5.42 -6.50
N THR A 275 21.72 5.63 -6.34
CA THR A 275 21.14 6.28 -5.15
C THR A 275 20.96 5.32 -3.96
N LYS A 276 21.00 4.01 -4.20
CA LYS A 276 20.82 3.00 -3.16
C LYS A 276 22.10 2.82 -2.35
N GLY A 277 21.97 2.71 -1.04
CA GLY A 277 23.10 2.46 -0.13
C GLY A 277 23.94 3.69 0.22
N VAL A 278 23.63 4.86 -0.35
CA VAL A 278 24.35 6.12 -0.10
C VAL A 278 24.35 6.52 1.38
N PHE A 279 23.27 6.23 2.11
CA PHE A 279 23.09 6.60 3.51
C PHE A 279 23.36 5.45 4.49
N THR A 280 23.99 4.37 4.04
CA THR A 280 24.22 3.19 4.90
C THR A 280 25.05 3.60 6.12
N ASP A 281 24.51 3.32 7.30
CA ASP A 281 25.11 3.62 8.61
C ASP A 281 25.45 5.10 8.85
N LEU A 282 24.80 6.03 8.15
CA LEU A 282 25.01 7.47 8.35
C LEU A 282 24.14 7.99 9.51
N THR A 283 24.78 8.37 10.60
CA THR A 283 24.13 8.93 11.79
C THR A 283 24.84 10.19 12.30
N ALA A 284 24.12 11.02 13.07
CA ALA A 284 24.67 12.12 13.87
C ALA A 284 24.06 12.06 15.27
N VAL A 285 24.88 12.21 16.32
CA VAL A 285 24.39 12.26 17.71
C VAL A 285 24.57 13.67 18.25
N VAL A 286 23.47 14.39 18.44
CA VAL A 286 23.47 15.79 18.90
C VAL A 286 22.70 15.88 20.21
N ASN A 287 23.33 16.42 21.26
CA ASN A 287 22.78 16.48 22.63
C ASN A 287 22.12 15.16 23.10
N GLY A 288 22.73 14.02 22.77
CA GLY A 288 22.24 12.69 23.13
C GLY A 288 21.08 12.15 22.28
N PHE A 289 20.61 12.91 21.28
CA PHE A 289 19.61 12.46 20.32
C PHE A 289 20.26 11.96 19.03
N THR A 290 19.89 10.76 18.58
CA THR A 290 20.46 10.14 17.37
C THR A 290 19.59 10.44 16.15
N PHE A 291 20.18 11.10 15.17
CA PHE A 291 19.62 11.30 13.84
C PHE A 291 20.19 10.24 12.89
N VAL A 292 19.31 9.50 12.22
CA VAL A 292 19.62 8.47 11.24
C VAL A 292 19.20 8.97 9.87
N PHE A 293 20.16 9.04 8.94
CA PHE A 293 19.90 9.52 7.58
C PHE A 293 19.58 8.35 6.65
N GLY A 294 18.68 8.57 5.69
CA GLY A 294 18.18 7.51 4.83
C GLY A 294 17.70 8.01 3.48
N LEU A 295 17.60 7.08 2.52
CA LEU A 295 17.00 7.39 1.21
C LEU A 295 15.52 7.77 1.33
N GLY A 296 14.84 7.27 2.37
CA GLY A 296 13.46 7.62 2.71
C GLY A 296 13.30 8.91 3.51
N GLY A 297 14.39 9.58 3.88
CA GLY A 297 14.40 10.72 4.79
C GLY A 297 15.13 10.42 6.11
N ILE A 298 15.13 11.42 6.98
CA ILE A 298 15.78 11.40 8.28
C ILE A 298 14.84 10.77 9.32
N HIS A 299 15.40 10.05 10.28
CA HIS A 299 14.65 9.40 11.35
C HIS A 299 15.39 9.56 12.67
N GLY A 300 14.65 9.72 13.76
CA GLY A 300 15.18 9.72 15.10
C GLY A 300 14.03 9.75 16.09
N SER A 301 14.18 9.08 17.22
CA SER A 301 13.15 9.01 18.24
C SER A 301 13.80 8.70 19.56
N ILE A 302 13.18 9.18 20.64
CA ILE A 302 13.33 8.55 21.94
C ILE A 302 12.73 7.13 21.91
N GLU A 303 13.05 6.32 22.91
CA GLU A 303 12.59 4.94 23.00
C GLU A 303 11.93 4.66 24.34
N SER A 304 10.84 3.90 24.29
CA SER A 304 10.16 3.33 25.46
C SER A 304 9.76 4.35 26.54
N GLU A 305 9.09 5.44 26.16
CA GLU A 305 8.73 6.52 27.08
C GLU A 305 7.31 7.05 26.83
N VAL A 306 6.61 7.40 27.92
CA VAL A 306 5.38 8.20 27.89
C VAL A 306 5.67 9.65 28.22
N ILE A 307 5.25 10.56 27.34
CA ILE A 307 5.46 11.99 27.48
C ILE A 307 4.12 12.70 27.51
N GLU A 308 3.94 13.60 28.47
CA GLU A 308 2.71 14.38 28.62
C GLU A 308 2.97 15.88 28.53
N SER A 309 1.99 16.58 27.98
CA SER A 309 1.82 18.02 28.18
C SER A 309 1.18 18.24 29.54
N ASP A 310 1.78 19.10 30.36
CA ASP A 310 1.34 19.39 31.74
C ASP A 310 1.23 20.91 31.94
N ASN A 311 1.20 21.42 33.17
CA ASN A 311 1.12 22.85 33.45
C ASN A 311 2.41 23.62 33.08
N ASP A 312 3.55 22.94 33.03
CA ASP A 312 4.87 23.53 32.84
C ASP A 312 5.41 23.30 31.42
N HIS A 313 5.01 22.22 30.75
CA HIS A 313 5.50 21.81 29.43
C HIS A 313 4.40 21.54 28.41
N ILE A 314 4.76 21.69 27.14
CA ILE A 314 3.90 21.41 25.99
C ILE A 314 4.66 20.57 24.96
N ILE A 315 3.95 19.63 24.33
CA ILE A 315 4.42 18.83 23.20
C ILE A 315 3.94 19.48 21.90
N VAL A 316 4.87 19.76 21.00
CA VAL A 316 4.63 20.47 19.73
C VAL A 316 5.20 19.64 18.58
N ASP A 317 4.35 19.31 17.62
CA ASP A 317 4.68 18.69 16.34
C ASP A 317 4.80 19.76 15.27
N LEU A 318 5.90 19.76 14.53
CA LEU A 318 6.18 20.72 13.46
C LEU A 318 6.42 19.95 12.16
N ASP A 319 5.41 19.90 11.29
CA ASP A 319 5.45 19.20 9.99
C ASP A 319 5.56 20.19 8.83
N VAL A 320 6.39 19.91 7.83
CA VAL A 320 6.52 20.76 6.65
C VAL A 320 5.39 20.48 5.66
N THR A 321 4.58 21.49 5.33
CA THR A 321 3.43 21.34 4.42
C THR A 321 3.86 20.86 3.04
N SER A 322 3.41 19.66 2.64
CA SER A 322 3.70 19.07 1.31
C SER A 322 5.20 19.16 0.97
N TYR A 323 6.03 18.59 1.84
CA TYR A 323 7.45 18.91 1.93
C TYR A 323 8.21 18.82 0.60
N TYR A 324 8.29 17.63 -0.01
CA TYR A 324 9.05 17.42 -1.25
C TYR A 324 8.56 18.26 -2.44
N PRO A 325 7.24 18.35 -2.71
CA PRO A 325 6.68 19.34 -3.63
C PRO A 325 7.21 20.76 -3.43
N ASN A 326 7.08 21.30 -2.22
CA ASN A 326 7.48 22.68 -1.95
C ASN A 326 9.00 22.85 -2.01
N LEU A 327 9.78 21.85 -1.59
CA LEU A 327 11.22 21.87 -1.69
C LEU A 327 11.69 22.02 -3.15
N ALA A 328 11.03 21.33 -4.09
CA ALA A 328 11.29 21.47 -5.52
C ALA A 328 10.90 22.88 -6.03
N ILE A 329 9.72 23.35 -5.65
CA ILE A 329 9.16 24.64 -6.10
C ILE A 329 10.03 25.82 -5.63
N VAL A 330 10.34 25.89 -4.33
CA VAL A 330 10.99 27.07 -3.73
C VAL A 330 12.47 27.18 -4.14
N ASN A 331 13.14 26.05 -4.35
CA ASN A 331 14.56 26.02 -4.75
C ASN A 331 14.77 25.89 -6.25
N GLY A 332 13.69 25.73 -7.05
CA GLY A 332 13.81 25.56 -8.49
C GLY A 332 14.46 24.25 -8.90
N PHE A 333 14.25 23.16 -8.15
CA PHE A 333 14.75 21.84 -8.54
C PHE A 333 13.83 21.19 -9.57
N TYR A 334 14.42 20.70 -10.66
CA TYR A 334 13.70 20.02 -11.73
C TYR A 334 14.58 18.97 -12.42
N PRO A 335 13.99 17.90 -12.99
CA PRO A 335 14.70 17.01 -13.90
C PRO A 335 15.22 17.78 -15.12
N ALA A 336 16.50 17.67 -15.45
CA ALA A 336 17.14 18.59 -16.39
C ALA A 336 16.50 18.60 -17.79
N HIS A 337 16.00 17.45 -18.26
CA HIS A 337 15.32 17.29 -19.55
C HIS A 337 13.91 17.92 -19.62
N LEU A 338 13.27 18.19 -18.48
CA LEU A 338 11.94 18.82 -18.40
C LEU A 338 12.01 20.35 -18.25
N GLY A 339 13.18 20.86 -17.84
CA GLY A 339 13.43 22.30 -17.72
C GLY A 339 12.63 23.00 -16.63
N GLN A 340 12.84 24.31 -16.48
CA GLN A 340 12.28 25.11 -15.39
C GLN A 340 10.74 25.21 -15.42
N GLN A 341 10.12 24.99 -16.58
CA GLN A 341 8.66 24.92 -16.71
C GLN A 341 8.05 23.85 -15.81
N PHE A 342 8.82 22.79 -15.50
CA PHE A 342 8.44 21.78 -14.52
C PHE A 342 8.04 22.40 -13.17
N CYS A 343 8.84 23.31 -12.60
CA CYS A 343 8.54 23.94 -11.32
C CYS A 343 7.29 24.83 -11.38
N VAL A 344 7.05 25.48 -12.53
CA VAL A 344 5.84 26.28 -12.77
C VAL A 344 4.59 25.39 -12.76
N ILE A 345 4.63 24.27 -13.48
CA ILE A 345 3.53 23.29 -13.46
C ILE A 345 3.33 22.73 -12.06
N TYR A 346 4.42 22.34 -11.39
CA TYR A 346 4.37 21.84 -10.03
C TYR A 346 3.67 22.81 -9.08
N LYS A 347 4.06 24.10 -9.12
CA LYS A 347 3.44 25.18 -8.33
C LYS A 347 1.97 25.38 -8.70
N ASN A 348 1.64 25.39 -9.99
CA ASN A 348 0.25 25.54 -10.44
C ASN A 348 -0.65 24.41 -9.93
N LEU A 349 -0.18 23.16 -9.99
CA LEU A 349 -0.92 22.02 -9.47
C LEU A 349 -1.06 22.07 -7.95
N PHE A 350 -0.03 22.54 -7.25
CA PHE A 350 -0.09 22.75 -5.80
C PHE A 350 -1.13 23.81 -5.40
N GLU A 351 -1.14 24.97 -6.07
CA GLU A 351 -2.13 26.01 -5.81
C GLU A 351 -3.54 25.59 -6.25
N GLN A 352 -3.66 24.92 -7.39
CA GLN A 352 -4.95 24.37 -7.86
C GLN A 352 -5.52 23.37 -6.85
N ARG A 353 -4.67 22.58 -6.17
CA ARG A 353 -5.16 21.64 -5.16
C ARG A 353 -5.86 22.33 -4.00
N LYS A 354 -5.43 23.55 -3.64
CA LYS A 354 -6.01 24.34 -2.54
C LYS A 354 -7.40 24.89 -2.88
N SER A 355 -7.74 25.06 -4.16
CA SER A 355 -9.08 25.54 -4.57
C SER A 355 -10.15 24.44 -4.51
N TYR A 356 -9.75 23.18 -4.39
CA TYR A 356 -10.66 22.06 -4.26
C TYR A 356 -10.85 21.62 -2.80
N PRO A 357 -12.06 21.17 -2.41
CA PRO A 357 -12.28 20.56 -1.10
C PRO A 357 -11.30 19.40 -0.87
N LYS A 358 -10.74 19.28 0.35
CA LYS A 358 -9.72 18.24 0.68
C LYS A 358 -10.13 16.80 0.33
N LYS A 359 -11.44 16.51 0.33
CA LYS A 359 -12.02 15.19 0.03
C LYS A 359 -12.54 15.05 -1.41
N SER A 360 -12.32 16.04 -2.29
CA SER A 360 -12.76 15.96 -3.68
C SER A 360 -11.83 15.07 -4.51
N ALA A 361 -12.39 14.56 -5.62
CA ALA A 361 -11.68 13.79 -6.63
C ALA A 361 -10.44 14.53 -7.18
N GLU A 362 -10.62 15.80 -7.51
CA GLU A 362 -9.59 16.67 -8.06
C GLU A 362 -8.48 16.92 -7.05
N SER A 363 -8.82 17.16 -5.78
CA SER A 363 -7.82 17.34 -4.71
C SER A 363 -7.00 16.07 -4.49
N ALA A 364 -7.64 14.89 -4.55
CA ALA A 364 -6.97 13.60 -4.47
C ALA A 364 -6.02 13.38 -5.67
N MET A 365 -6.49 13.59 -6.90
CA MET A 365 -5.67 13.52 -8.12
C MET A 365 -4.43 14.41 -8.04
N LEU A 366 -4.63 15.68 -7.66
CA LEU A 366 -3.54 16.65 -7.57
C LEU A 366 -2.56 16.27 -6.47
N LYS A 367 -3.03 15.75 -5.33
CA LYS A 367 -2.14 15.20 -4.28
C LYS A 367 -1.25 14.09 -4.84
N LEU A 368 -1.83 13.17 -5.61
CA LEU A 368 -1.12 12.05 -6.23
C LEU A 368 -0.13 12.52 -7.28
N ALA A 369 -0.50 13.51 -8.10
CA ALA A 369 0.38 14.11 -9.10
C ALA A 369 1.60 14.78 -8.45
N LEU A 370 1.40 15.52 -7.36
CA LEU A 370 2.49 16.15 -6.61
C LEU A 370 3.43 15.07 -6.01
N ASN A 371 2.89 14.12 -5.24
CA ASN A 371 3.74 13.14 -4.55
C ASN A 371 4.40 12.11 -5.48
N GLY A 372 3.72 11.72 -6.57
CA GLY A 372 4.17 10.68 -7.48
C GLY A 372 5.44 11.04 -8.25
N VAL A 373 5.62 12.31 -8.58
CA VAL A 373 6.76 12.80 -9.39
C VAL A 373 8.10 12.59 -8.69
N TYR A 374 8.17 12.85 -7.38
CA TYR A 374 9.39 12.60 -6.61
C TYR A 374 9.77 11.12 -6.66
N GLY A 375 8.85 10.21 -6.34
CA GLY A 375 9.14 8.77 -6.32
C GLY A 375 9.58 8.24 -7.68
N ASP A 376 8.96 8.73 -8.76
CA ASP A 376 9.28 8.30 -10.12
C ASP A 376 10.54 8.95 -10.69
N SER A 377 11.12 9.95 -10.03
CA SER A 377 12.39 10.55 -10.48
C SER A 377 13.60 9.62 -10.32
N ASN A 378 13.45 8.57 -9.53
CA ASN A 378 14.43 7.49 -9.37
C ASN A 378 14.02 6.20 -10.13
N ASN A 379 12.94 6.24 -10.92
CA ASN A 379 12.46 5.10 -11.71
C ASN A 379 12.99 5.20 -13.15
N GLN A 380 13.90 4.30 -13.54
CA GLN A 380 14.56 4.31 -14.85
C GLN A 380 13.62 4.18 -16.07
N PHE A 381 12.35 3.84 -15.86
CA PHE A 381 11.34 3.76 -16.92
C PHE A 381 10.41 4.98 -16.96
N SER A 382 10.60 5.95 -16.06
CA SER A 382 9.75 7.13 -15.93
C SER A 382 10.22 8.31 -16.78
N VAL A 383 9.27 9.13 -17.24
CA VAL A 383 9.54 10.45 -17.85
C VAL A 383 10.08 11.47 -16.86
N PHE A 384 10.07 11.17 -15.56
CA PHE A 384 10.63 12.05 -14.53
C PHE A 384 12.06 11.68 -14.14
N TYR A 385 12.64 10.65 -14.77
CA TYR A 385 13.92 10.07 -14.36
C TYR A 385 15.08 11.07 -14.48
N ASP A 386 15.52 11.55 -13.33
CA ASP A 386 16.77 12.28 -13.12
C ASP A 386 17.20 12.05 -11.65
N PRO A 387 18.09 11.08 -11.38
CA PRO A 387 18.47 10.74 -10.02
C PRO A 387 19.19 11.88 -9.29
N LEU A 388 19.73 12.89 -9.99
CA LEU A 388 20.22 14.11 -9.35
C LEU A 388 19.07 14.88 -8.69
N PHE A 389 17.93 15.02 -9.37
CA PHE A 389 16.74 15.64 -8.78
C PHE A 389 16.25 14.87 -7.55
N THR A 390 16.23 13.53 -7.60
CA THR A 390 15.93 12.70 -6.42
C THR A 390 16.85 13.05 -5.25
N MET A 391 18.18 13.08 -5.49
CA MET A 391 19.15 13.39 -4.44
C MET A 391 19.04 14.82 -3.93
N SER A 392 18.77 15.81 -4.79
CA SER A 392 18.54 17.18 -4.37
C SER A 392 17.35 17.29 -3.41
N ILE A 393 16.27 16.55 -3.65
CA ILE A 393 15.13 16.55 -2.73
C ILE A 393 15.49 15.83 -1.43
N THR A 394 16.03 14.62 -1.51
CA THR A 394 16.30 13.79 -0.31
C THR A 394 17.39 14.38 0.59
N LEU A 395 18.48 14.92 0.03
CA LEU A 395 19.58 15.49 0.82
C LEU A 395 19.14 16.78 1.51
N ASN A 396 18.57 17.72 0.74
CA ASN A 396 18.16 18.99 1.33
C ASN A 396 16.99 18.80 2.29
N GLY A 397 16.05 17.89 2.04
CA GLY A 397 14.97 17.60 3.00
C GLY A 397 15.53 17.22 4.38
N GLN A 398 16.49 16.31 4.43
CA GLN A 398 17.08 15.89 5.70
C GLN A 398 17.91 16.99 6.36
N LEU A 399 18.77 17.67 5.59
CA LEU A 399 19.65 18.72 6.10
C LEU A 399 18.88 19.96 6.59
N LEU A 400 17.77 20.30 5.94
CA LEU A 400 16.91 21.41 6.38
C LEU A 400 16.17 21.09 7.67
N LEU A 401 15.76 19.83 7.90
CA LEU A 401 15.23 19.40 9.20
C LEU A 401 16.31 19.41 10.29
N CYS A 402 17.57 19.08 9.97
CA CYS A 402 18.69 19.26 10.89
C CYS A 402 18.88 20.74 11.28
N LEU A 403 18.72 21.69 10.35
CA LEU A 403 18.80 23.12 10.66
C LEU A 403 17.67 23.57 11.61
N LEU A 404 16.46 23.03 11.43
CA LEU A 404 15.36 23.29 12.35
C LEU A 404 15.66 22.72 13.74
N ALA A 405 16.13 21.47 13.79
CA ALA A 405 16.50 20.81 15.04
C ALA A 405 17.63 21.56 15.78
N GLU A 406 18.72 21.93 15.11
CA GLU A 406 19.82 22.70 15.69
C GLU A 406 19.31 24.01 16.31
N GLY A 407 18.49 24.77 15.57
CA GLY A 407 17.90 26.01 16.07
C GLY A 407 17.00 25.82 17.31
N LEU A 408 16.21 24.75 17.34
CA LEU A 408 15.32 24.44 18.47
C LEU A 408 16.09 23.95 19.70
N MET A 409 17.15 23.16 19.50
CA MET A 409 17.93 22.56 20.59
C MET A 409 18.71 23.60 21.42
N HIS A 410 18.80 24.85 20.97
CA HIS A 410 19.31 25.97 21.77
C HIS A 410 18.31 26.53 22.79
N ILE A 411 17.04 26.15 22.72
CA ILE A 411 16.00 26.65 23.62
C ILE A 411 16.14 25.97 24.99
N PRO A 412 16.31 26.72 26.09
CA PRO A 412 16.46 26.15 27.42
C PRO A 412 15.28 25.25 27.81
N GLY A 413 15.58 24.02 28.24
CA GLY A 413 14.60 23.03 28.66
C GLY A 413 13.85 22.34 27.51
N LEU A 414 14.13 22.68 26.24
CA LEU A 414 13.57 21.96 25.10
C LEU A 414 14.23 20.59 24.96
N ARG A 415 13.40 19.58 24.70
CA ARG A 415 13.82 18.22 24.37
C ARG A 415 13.21 17.80 23.04
N LEU A 416 14.05 17.26 22.16
CA LEU A 416 13.58 16.62 20.93
C LEU A 416 13.02 15.22 21.25
N ILE A 417 11.82 14.93 20.76
CA ILE A 417 11.12 13.65 20.96
C ILE A 417 11.33 12.77 19.74
N GLN A 418 11.04 13.32 18.56
CA GLN A 418 11.06 12.61 17.28
C GLN A 418 11.48 13.53 16.15
N VAL A 419 12.07 12.94 15.12
CA VAL A 419 12.27 13.52 13.80
C VAL A 419 11.97 12.45 12.76
N ASN A 420 11.26 12.82 11.71
CA ASN A 420 10.88 11.92 10.62
C ASN A 420 11.12 12.61 9.27
N THR A 421 10.57 12.04 8.19
CA THR A 421 10.81 12.50 6.82
C THR A 421 10.40 13.96 6.57
N ASP A 422 9.38 14.45 7.26
CA ASP A 422 8.74 15.74 6.98
C ASP A 422 8.62 16.69 8.17
N GLY A 423 9.03 16.29 9.37
CA GLY A 423 8.89 17.11 10.55
C GLY A 423 9.65 16.61 11.76
N LEU A 424 9.41 17.30 12.88
CA LEU A 424 9.95 16.93 14.18
C LEU A 424 8.96 17.26 15.30
N THR A 425 9.10 16.56 16.41
CA THR A 425 8.27 16.74 17.60
C THR A 425 9.16 17.08 18.79
N VAL A 426 8.77 18.10 19.57
CA VAL A 426 9.53 18.60 20.73
C VAL A 426 8.65 18.70 21.97
N ARG A 427 9.27 18.55 23.14
CA ARG A 427 8.72 18.97 24.44
C ARG A 427 9.45 20.23 24.86
N VAL A 428 8.72 21.27 25.21
CA VAL A 428 9.30 22.56 25.60
C VAL A 428 8.57 23.13 26.83
N PRO A 429 9.26 23.85 27.74
CA PRO A 429 8.58 24.61 28.77
C PRO A 429 7.59 25.60 28.14
N ARG A 430 6.37 25.70 28.66
CA ARG A 430 5.34 26.60 28.12
C ARG A 430 5.81 28.06 28.08
N ALA A 431 6.58 28.47 29.08
CA ALA A 431 7.20 29.79 29.13
C ALA A 431 8.16 30.07 27.96
N ASN A 432 8.67 29.02 27.29
CA ASN A 432 9.60 29.10 26.17
C ASN A 432 8.96 28.71 24.83
N LYS A 433 7.65 28.41 24.76
CA LYS A 433 6.97 28.07 23.48
C LYS A 433 7.13 29.17 22.44
N TRP A 434 7.10 30.44 22.84
CA TRP A 434 7.31 31.56 21.92
C TRP A 434 8.70 31.53 21.25
N LEU A 435 9.74 30.94 21.88
CA LEU A 435 11.05 30.75 21.23
C LEU A 435 10.99 29.70 20.12
N VAL A 436 10.15 28.68 20.27
CA VAL A 436 9.88 27.70 19.20
C VAL A 436 9.23 28.41 18.01
N ASP A 437 8.27 29.30 18.26
CA ASP A 437 7.60 30.07 17.21
C ASP A 437 8.58 30.99 16.46
N VAL A 438 9.50 31.62 17.19
CA VAL A 438 10.57 32.44 16.61
C VAL A 438 11.53 31.60 15.76
N ALA A 439 11.97 30.44 16.26
CA ALA A 439 12.85 29.53 15.54
C ALA A 439 12.17 28.99 14.27
N ALA A 440 10.90 28.58 14.37
CA ALA A 440 10.09 28.15 13.25
C ALA A 440 9.90 29.26 12.21
N ALA A 441 9.58 30.49 12.63
CA ALA A 441 9.45 31.64 11.73
C ALA A 441 10.76 31.97 11.01
N ALA A 442 11.89 31.95 11.73
CA ALA A 442 13.21 32.16 11.14
C ALA A 442 13.55 31.07 10.11
N TRP A 443 13.26 29.81 10.42
CA TRP A 443 13.46 28.68 9.51
C TRP A 443 12.58 28.78 8.26
N GLN A 444 11.29 29.10 8.41
CA GLN A 444 10.37 29.30 7.29
C GLN A 444 10.82 30.46 6.40
N SER A 445 11.26 31.58 7.00
CA SER A 445 11.79 32.72 6.24
C SER A 445 13.08 32.38 5.50
N ARG A 446 13.96 31.57 6.08
CA ARG A 446 15.24 31.18 5.46
C ARG A 446 15.04 30.19 4.31
N THR A 447 14.10 29.27 4.46
CA THR A 447 13.89 28.16 3.50
C THR A 447 12.81 28.46 2.45
N GLY A 448 11.90 29.40 2.72
CA GLY A 448 10.70 29.64 1.93
C GLY A 448 9.63 28.54 2.09
N LEU A 449 9.83 27.57 3.00
CA LEU A 449 8.90 26.49 3.29
C LEU A 449 7.98 26.88 4.45
N ASN A 450 6.85 26.18 4.57
CA ASN A 450 5.87 26.41 5.65
C ASN A 450 5.78 25.20 6.57
N LEU A 451 5.65 25.48 7.88
CA LEU A 451 5.43 24.50 8.94
C LEU A 451 3.95 24.55 9.37
N GLU A 452 3.37 23.38 9.55
CA GLU A 452 2.10 23.15 10.23
C GLU A 452 2.40 22.69 11.65
N GLU A 453 1.78 23.37 12.62
CA GLU A 453 1.89 23.02 14.03
C GLU A 453 0.71 22.15 14.47
N ALA A 454 1.00 21.08 15.21
CA ALA A 454 0.03 20.37 16.03
C ALA A 454 0.51 20.27 17.48
N VAL A 455 -0.45 20.20 18.42
CA VAL A 455 -0.16 20.07 19.84
C VAL A 455 -0.71 18.75 20.35
N TYR A 456 0.16 17.96 20.98
CA TYR A 456 -0.22 16.70 21.62
C TYR A 456 -0.47 16.91 23.11
N LYS A 457 -1.54 16.31 23.61
CA LYS A 457 -1.79 16.12 25.04
C LYS A 457 -0.79 15.12 25.62
N ALA A 458 -0.55 14.01 24.91
CA ALA A 458 0.39 12.98 25.31
C ALA A 458 0.95 12.25 24.09
N MET A 459 2.12 11.63 24.25
CA MET A 459 2.70 10.70 23.29
C MET A 459 3.24 9.47 24.02
N MET A 460 2.83 8.29 23.55
CA MET A 460 3.31 7.00 24.04
C MET A 460 4.23 6.42 22.97
N VAL A 461 5.54 6.52 23.18
CA VAL A 461 6.57 6.21 22.17
C VAL A 461 7.29 4.93 22.55
N ARG A 462 7.11 3.87 21.77
CA ARG A 462 7.93 2.67 21.89
C ARG A 462 9.25 2.83 21.15
N ASP A 463 9.16 3.24 19.90
CA ASP A 463 10.28 3.50 19.00
C ASP A 463 9.83 4.39 17.82
N VAL A 464 10.76 4.77 16.93
CA VAL A 464 10.51 5.69 15.80
C VAL A 464 9.36 5.30 14.89
N ASN A 465 9.05 4.00 14.78
CA ASN A 465 7.99 3.49 13.91
C ASN A 465 6.73 3.10 14.68
N ASN A 466 6.74 3.17 16.01
CA ASN A 466 5.69 2.62 16.86
C ASN A 466 5.35 3.58 18.01
N TYR A 467 4.31 4.39 17.83
CA TYR A 467 3.83 5.32 18.84
C TYR A 467 2.34 5.62 18.71
N ILE A 468 1.77 6.19 19.76
CA ILE A 468 0.46 6.83 19.79
C ILE A 468 0.64 8.30 20.18
N GLY A 469 0.21 9.23 19.34
CA GLY A 469 0.09 10.64 19.68
C GLY A 469 -1.38 10.99 19.96
N VAL A 470 -1.65 11.57 21.12
CA VAL A 470 -3.01 11.97 21.55
C VAL A 470 -3.13 13.49 21.39
N PHE A 471 -4.03 13.95 20.54
CA PHE A 471 -4.30 15.37 20.35
C PHE A 471 -5.14 15.96 21.50
N ASN A 472 -5.20 17.29 21.59
CA ASN A 472 -5.99 17.97 22.63
C ASN A 472 -7.50 17.69 22.55
N ASP A 473 -8.01 17.32 21.37
CA ASP A 473 -9.42 16.94 21.18
C ASP A 473 -9.70 15.46 21.53
N GLY A 474 -8.69 14.71 21.95
CA GLY A 474 -8.78 13.29 22.29
C GLY A 474 -8.65 12.35 21.08
N SER A 475 -8.53 12.87 19.86
CA SER A 475 -8.22 12.03 18.70
C SER A 475 -6.78 11.50 18.77
N THR A 476 -6.52 10.40 18.08
CA THR A 476 -5.24 9.69 18.15
C THR A 476 -4.59 9.54 16.77
N LYS A 477 -3.26 9.67 16.75
CA LYS A 477 -2.38 9.31 15.63
C LYS A 477 -1.65 8.03 16.01
N ARG A 478 -1.90 6.95 15.28
CA ARG A 478 -1.30 5.63 15.53
C ARG A 478 -0.23 5.32 14.49
N LYS A 479 0.86 4.68 14.89
CA LYS A 479 1.91 4.19 13.98
C LYS A 479 2.41 2.80 14.38
N GLY A 480 2.77 2.03 13.36
CA GLY A 480 3.37 0.70 13.51
C GLY A 480 2.45 -0.29 14.21
N ALA A 481 2.93 -0.88 15.31
CA ALA A 481 2.24 -1.89 16.09
C ALA A 481 0.95 -1.40 16.76
N TYR A 482 0.74 -0.08 16.83
CA TYR A 482 -0.50 0.52 17.33
C TYR A 482 -1.50 0.84 16.21
N GLU A 483 -1.10 0.73 14.94
CA GLU A 483 -2.01 0.94 13.81
C GLU A 483 -3.02 -0.21 13.74
N HIS A 484 -4.29 0.14 13.58
CA HIS A 484 -5.36 -0.82 13.38
C HIS A 484 -6.31 -0.43 12.25
N ASP A 485 -6.08 0.73 11.61
CA ASP A 485 -6.72 1.13 10.36
C ASP A 485 -5.82 0.69 9.18
N MET A 486 -5.87 -0.61 8.91
CA MET A 486 -4.96 -1.27 7.97
C MET A 486 -5.35 -1.01 6.51
N GLU A 487 -4.37 -0.84 5.63
CA GLU A 487 -4.63 -0.90 4.19
C GLU A 487 -5.03 -2.32 3.76
N TRP A 488 -5.82 -2.45 2.69
CA TRP A 488 -6.34 -3.72 2.19
C TRP A 488 -5.28 -4.77 1.82
N HIS A 489 -4.05 -4.37 1.53
CA HIS A 489 -2.94 -5.28 1.27
C HIS A 489 -2.18 -5.72 2.52
N GLN A 490 -2.36 -5.02 3.64
CA GLN A 490 -1.67 -5.29 4.90
C GLN A 490 -2.36 -6.44 5.66
N ASN A 491 -1.74 -6.89 6.74
CA ASN A 491 -2.28 -7.93 7.59
C ASN A 491 -3.21 -7.34 8.65
N ALA A 492 -4.52 -7.46 8.48
CA ALA A 492 -5.52 -7.03 9.47
C ALA A 492 -5.81 -8.10 10.54
N GLY A 493 -4.78 -8.86 10.94
CA GLY A 493 -4.93 -9.95 11.91
C GLY A 493 -4.54 -9.51 13.32
N GLY A 494 -5.25 -10.01 14.33
CA GLY A 494 -4.97 -9.73 15.73
C GLY A 494 -5.23 -8.28 16.14
N LEU A 495 -6.18 -7.60 15.49
CA LEU A 495 -6.50 -6.18 15.73
C LEU A 495 -6.86 -5.89 17.19
N VAL A 496 -7.34 -6.87 17.94
CA VAL A 496 -7.60 -6.74 19.38
C VAL A 496 -6.35 -6.27 20.13
N ILE A 497 -5.14 -6.66 19.69
CA ILE A 497 -3.89 -6.29 20.36
C ILE A 497 -3.66 -4.78 20.28
N ALA A 498 -3.71 -4.20 19.07
CA ALA A 498 -3.50 -2.77 18.86
C ALA A 498 -4.63 -1.93 19.48
N LYS A 499 -5.89 -2.34 19.31
CA LYS A 499 -7.06 -1.64 19.85
C LYS A 499 -7.08 -1.63 21.38
N VAL A 500 -6.77 -2.76 22.02
CA VAL A 500 -6.69 -2.82 23.48
C VAL A 500 -5.48 -2.07 23.99
N ALA A 501 -4.32 -2.16 23.33
CA ALA A 501 -3.14 -1.38 23.71
C ALA A 501 -3.41 0.13 23.68
N GLU A 502 -4.10 0.64 22.65
CA GLU A 502 -4.54 2.04 22.62
C GLU A 502 -5.42 2.38 23.81
N LYS A 503 -6.44 1.57 24.11
CA LYS A 503 -7.34 1.81 25.24
C LYS A 503 -6.63 1.77 26.61
N VAL A 504 -5.66 0.89 26.76
CA VAL A 504 -4.84 0.79 27.98
C VAL A 504 -3.99 2.05 28.14
N LEU A 505 -3.30 2.47 27.07
CA LEU A 505 -2.37 3.59 27.10
C LEU A 505 -3.05 4.96 27.15
N VAL A 506 -4.23 5.11 26.53
CA VAL A 506 -4.95 6.38 26.46
C VAL A 506 -5.94 6.53 27.61
N ASP A 507 -6.68 5.47 27.94
CA ASP A 507 -7.78 5.54 28.92
C ASP A 507 -7.45 4.87 30.27
N GLY A 508 -6.26 4.29 30.42
CA GLY A 508 -5.86 3.58 31.64
C GLY A 508 -6.66 2.29 31.88
N ALA A 509 -7.22 1.69 30.82
CA ALA A 509 -8.05 0.50 30.96
C ALA A 509 -7.24 -0.73 31.43
N PRO A 510 -7.81 -1.59 32.30
CA PRO A 510 -7.14 -2.81 32.75
C PRO A 510 -6.97 -3.81 31.59
N ILE A 511 -5.72 -4.20 31.29
CA ILE A 511 -5.37 -5.06 30.13
C ILE A 511 -6.25 -6.32 30.09
N ARG A 512 -6.14 -7.19 31.10
CA ARG A 512 -6.80 -8.50 31.11
C ARG A 512 -8.32 -8.38 30.96
N GLN A 513 -8.94 -7.55 31.79
CA GLN A 513 -10.38 -7.34 31.74
C GLN A 513 -10.81 -6.83 30.35
N THR A 514 -10.06 -5.91 29.75
CA THR A 514 -10.40 -5.34 28.44
C THR A 514 -10.29 -6.36 27.32
N VAL A 515 -9.27 -7.23 27.34
CA VAL A 515 -9.13 -8.35 26.39
C VAL A 515 -10.27 -9.35 26.56
N GLU A 516 -10.54 -9.80 27.78
CA GLU A 516 -11.55 -10.85 28.06
C GLU A 516 -12.99 -10.37 27.79
N GLN A 517 -13.26 -9.08 27.93
CA GLN A 517 -14.57 -8.47 27.66
C GLN A 517 -14.67 -7.89 26.24
N TRP A 518 -13.66 -8.10 25.37
CA TRP A 518 -13.70 -7.57 24.02
C TRP A 518 -14.85 -8.21 23.22
N PRO A 519 -15.77 -7.42 22.64
CA PRO A 519 -17.05 -7.94 22.17
C PRO A 519 -16.97 -8.63 20.80
N ASP A 520 -15.93 -8.35 20.02
CA ASP A 520 -15.85 -8.76 18.62
C ASP A 520 -14.78 -9.84 18.41
N ILE A 521 -15.24 -11.07 18.20
CA ILE A 521 -14.38 -12.22 17.94
C ILE A 521 -13.52 -12.05 16.68
N MET A 522 -13.98 -11.28 15.69
CA MET A 522 -13.24 -11.09 14.44
C MET A 522 -11.96 -10.27 14.65
N ASP A 523 -11.85 -9.49 15.72
CA ASP A 523 -10.61 -8.78 16.08
C ASP A 523 -9.52 -9.72 16.65
N PHE A 524 -9.89 -10.91 17.12
CA PHE A 524 -8.94 -11.95 17.57
C PHE A 524 -8.38 -12.77 16.41
N MET A 525 -9.02 -12.72 15.24
CA MET A 525 -8.66 -13.54 14.10
C MET A 525 -7.28 -13.14 13.56
N LEU A 526 -6.45 -14.13 13.34
CA LEU A 526 -5.14 -14.07 12.73
C LEU A 526 -5.19 -14.77 11.37
N ARG A 527 -4.19 -14.48 10.53
CA ARG A 527 -4.06 -15.08 9.20
C ARG A 527 -2.64 -15.57 8.97
N THR A 528 -2.53 -16.75 8.37
CA THR A 528 -1.25 -17.26 7.86
C THR A 528 -1.40 -17.63 6.38
N LYS A 529 -0.33 -17.44 5.63
CA LYS A 529 -0.26 -17.77 4.20
C LYS A 529 1.05 -18.47 3.86
N VAL A 530 0.98 -19.50 3.02
CA VAL A 530 2.14 -20.16 2.41
C VAL A 530 1.99 -20.24 0.88
N PRO A 531 3.09 -20.20 0.10
CA PRO A 531 3.02 -20.33 -1.35
C PRO A 531 2.60 -21.76 -1.76
N ARG A 532 2.21 -21.94 -3.04
CA ARG A 532 1.81 -23.26 -3.59
C ARG A 532 2.87 -24.35 -3.46
N SER A 533 4.15 -23.98 -3.39
CA SER A 533 5.27 -24.90 -3.13
C SER A 533 5.36 -25.38 -1.68
N SER A 534 4.50 -24.88 -0.79
CA SER A 534 4.47 -25.15 0.64
C SER A 534 3.06 -25.58 1.06
N TYR A 535 2.91 -26.10 2.27
CA TYR A 535 1.60 -26.43 2.83
C TYR A 535 1.50 -26.11 4.33
N LEU A 536 0.26 -25.99 4.81
CA LEU A 536 -0.06 -25.84 6.23
C LEU A 536 -0.53 -27.16 6.82
N GLN A 537 -0.12 -27.43 8.06
CA GLN A 537 -0.54 -28.58 8.85
C GLN A 537 -1.13 -28.11 10.19
N TRP A 538 -2.38 -28.45 10.48
CA TRP A 538 -3.07 -28.15 11.73
C TRP A 538 -3.35 -29.44 12.50
N GLY A 539 -2.68 -29.63 13.65
CA GLY A 539 -2.58 -30.93 14.29
C GLY A 539 -1.96 -31.96 13.34
N ASP A 540 -2.67 -33.05 13.09
CA ASP A 540 -2.24 -34.09 12.14
C ASP A 540 -2.80 -33.88 10.71
N GLY A 541 -3.73 -32.94 10.55
CA GLY A 541 -4.42 -32.67 9.29
C GLY A 541 -3.75 -31.61 8.43
N ARG A 542 -4.01 -31.64 7.12
CA ARG A 542 -3.62 -30.56 6.21
C ARG A 542 -4.65 -29.43 6.29
N ALA A 543 -4.17 -28.19 6.32
CA ALA A 543 -5.00 -26.99 6.23
C ALA A 543 -4.79 -26.29 4.88
N GLN A 544 -5.75 -25.45 4.47
CA GLN A 544 -5.64 -24.65 3.25
C GLN A 544 -4.48 -23.65 3.34
N ASN A 545 -3.87 -23.27 2.22
CA ASN A 545 -2.62 -22.49 2.23
C ASN A 545 -2.77 -21.06 2.76
N THR A 546 -3.95 -20.46 2.67
CA THR A 546 -4.29 -19.18 3.31
C THR A 546 -5.32 -19.46 4.40
N SER A 547 -4.92 -19.62 5.65
CA SER A 547 -5.85 -20.00 6.74
C SER A 547 -6.12 -18.84 7.70
N ARG A 548 -7.38 -18.70 8.11
CA ARG A 548 -7.81 -17.90 9.26
C ARG A 548 -7.79 -18.79 10.50
N TYR A 549 -7.30 -18.24 11.60
CA TYR A 549 -7.27 -18.93 12.89
C TYR A 549 -7.30 -17.92 14.04
N TYR A 550 -7.50 -18.40 15.25
CA TYR A 550 -7.27 -17.64 16.49
C TYR A 550 -6.59 -18.53 17.52
N ILE A 551 -6.03 -17.94 18.56
CA ILE A 551 -5.44 -18.71 19.67
C ILE A 551 -6.55 -19.21 20.57
N ALA A 552 -6.61 -20.51 20.75
CA ALA A 552 -7.74 -21.19 21.37
C ALA A 552 -7.28 -22.10 22.51
N LYS A 553 -8.07 -22.16 23.57
CA LYS A 553 -7.91 -23.16 24.63
C LYS A 553 -8.08 -24.53 24.03
N ASP A 554 -7.17 -25.44 24.35
CA ASP A 554 -7.09 -26.78 23.77
C ASP A 554 -6.94 -26.79 22.23
N GLY A 555 -6.44 -25.69 21.66
CA GLY A 555 -6.13 -25.58 20.24
C GLY A 555 -4.99 -26.53 19.83
N LYS A 556 -4.92 -26.84 18.53
CA LYS A 556 -3.88 -27.72 17.97
C LYS A 556 -2.73 -26.86 17.43
N PRO A 557 -1.50 -27.38 17.38
CA PRO A 557 -0.39 -26.66 16.76
C PRO A 557 -0.62 -26.47 15.26
N LEU A 558 -0.13 -25.35 14.72
CA LEU A 558 -0.16 -25.03 13.30
C LEU A 558 1.26 -24.87 12.77
N PHE A 559 1.60 -25.59 11.71
CA PHE A 559 2.94 -25.59 11.12
C PHE A 559 2.91 -25.18 9.65
N LYS A 560 3.89 -24.40 9.24
CA LYS A 560 4.28 -24.19 7.84
C LYS A 560 5.32 -25.22 7.46
N TRP A 561 5.08 -25.93 6.37
CA TRP A 561 6.03 -26.82 5.74
C TRP A 561 6.51 -26.21 4.44
N MET A 562 7.78 -25.82 4.40
CA MET A 562 8.39 -25.17 3.24
C MET A 562 9.46 -26.06 2.59
N PRO A 563 9.71 -25.91 1.27
CA PRO A 563 10.75 -26.65 0.59
C PRO A 563 12.13 -26.50 1.24
N PRO A 564 13.01 -27.50 1.06
CA PRO A 564 14.40 -27.45 1.51
C PRO A 564 15.14 -26.22 0.98
N LEU A 565 16.11 -25.73 1.76
CA LEU A 565 17.02 -24.68 1.30
C LEU A 565 18.14 -25.29 0.46
N ALA A 566 18.72 -24.51 -0.45
CA ALA A 566 19.87 -24.95 -1.24
C ALA A 566 21.04 -25.47 -0.38
N LYS A 567 21.24 -24.89 0.81
CA LYS A 567 22.28 -25.28 1.77
C LYS A 567 21.97 -26.57 2.55
N LYS A 568 20.71 -27.03 2.54
CA LYS A 568 20.24 -28.26 3.19
C LYS A 568 19.22 -28.96 2.29
N PRO A 569 19.67 -29.55 1.17
CA PRO A 569 18.77 -30.25 0.25
C PRO A 569 18.13 -31.46 0.95
N GLY A 570 16.90 -31.78 0.60
CA GLY A 570 16.18 -32.96 1.09
C GLY A 570 15.43 -32.80 2.42
N GLU A 571 15.71 -31.76 3.21
CA GLU A 571 15.04 -31.53 4.50
C GLU A 571 13.96 -30.45 4.38
N TRP A 572 12.69 -30.83 4.49
CA TRP A 572 11.58 -29.88 4.55
C TRP A 572 11.67 -29.04 5.83
N ARG A 573 11.43 -27.74 5.70
CA ARG A 573 11.48 -26.82 6.83
C ARG A 573 10.13 -26.77 7.53
N LYS A 574 10.09 -27.23 8.78
CA LYS A 574 8.93 -27.10 9.68
C LYS A 574 9.07 -25.82 10.51
N ILE A 575 8.12 -24.90 10.37
CA ILE A 575 8.09 -23.63 11.10
C ILE A 575 6.76 -23.52 11.85
N GLY A 576 6.80 -23.37 13.18
CA GLY A 576 5.60 -23.19 13.99
C GLY A 576 4.98 -21.81 13.78
N VAL A 577 3.66 -21.78 13.56
CA VAL A 577 2.84 -20.57 13.60
C VAL A 577 2.43 -20.36 15.05
N GLU A 578 2.68 -19.17 15.61
CA GLU A 578 2.43 -18.86 17.03
C GLU A 578 2.99 -19.92 17.98
N SER A 579 4.28 -20.25 17.77
CA SER A 579 4.96 -21.35 18.45
C SER A 579 4.78 -21.30 19.98
N GLY A 580 4.34 -22.42 20.55
CA GLY A 580 4.03 -22.54 21.98
C GLY A 580 2.53 -22.41 22.31
N TRP A 581 1.70 -22.03 21.34
CA TRP A 581 0.26 -21.87 21.54
C TRP A 581 -0.56 -22.81 20.64
N GLY A 582 -1.71 -23.24 21.16
CA GLY A 582 -2.72 -23.97 20.39
C GLY A 582 -3.58 -23.00 19.59
N VAL A 583 -3.89 -23.36 18.34
CA VAL A 583 -4.78 -22.56 17.49
C VAL A 583 -5.99 -23.35 17.05
N GLN A 584 -7.05 -22.61 16.70
CA GLN A 584 -8.19 -23.14 15.97
C GLN A 584 -8.26 -22.52 14.59
N VAL A 585 -8.06 -23.34 13.55
CA VAL A 585 -8.30 -22.92 12.17
C VAL A 585 -9.81 -22.87 11.93
N CYS A 586 -10.30 -21.77 11.37
CA CYS A 586 -11.72 -21.49 11.17
C CYS A 586 -11.93 -20.69 9.89
N ASN A 587 -11.75 -21.32 8.73
CA ASN A 587 -11.91 -20.66 7.43
C ASN A 587 -13.38 -20.30 7.15
N ASP A 588 -14.33 -21.08 7.66
CA ASP A 588 -15.69 -20.60 7.97
C ASP A 588 -15.73 -20.17 9.44
N ILE A 589 -16.32 -19.01 9.73
CA ILE A 589 -16.34 -18.44 11.09
C ILE A 589 -17.19 -19.29 12.02
N LYS A 590 -18.12 -20.07 11.47
CA LYS A 590 -18.90 -21.06 12.23
C LYS A 590 -18.04 -22.14 12.85
N ASP A 591 -16.84 -22.37 12.31
CA ASP A 591 -15.89 -23.32 12.86
C ASP A 591 -15.14 -22.75 14.08
N ALA A 592 -15.31 -21.47 14.45
CA ALA A 592 -14.70 -20.87 15.63
C ALA A 592 -15.47 -21.23 16.91
N VAL A 593 -15.32 -22.48 17.35
CA VAL A 593 -16.12 -23.05 18.44
C VAL A 593 -15.39 -23.20 19.77
N ALA A 594 -14.05 -23.29 19.80
CA ALA A 594 -13.34 -23.42 21.08
C ALA A 594 -13.17 -22.05 21.76
N PRO A 595 -13.10 -22.00 23.09
CA PRO A 595 -12.86 -20.76 23.81
C PRO A 595 -11.55 -20.10 23.39
N VAL A 596 -11.53 -18.77 23.28
CA VAL A 596 -10.30 -18.00 23.06
C VAL A 596 -9.33 -18.21 24.22
N ASP A 597 -8.06 -18.39 23.90
CA ASP A 597 -6.99 -18.34 24.90
C ASP A 597 -6.51 -16.90 25.07
N PHE A 598 -7.12 -16.19 26.02
CA PHE A 598 -6.84 -14.78 26.26
C PHE A 598 -5.41 -14.51 26.75
N ASP A 599 -4.71 -15.49 27.30
CA ASP A 599 -3.36 -15.29 27.86
C ASP A 599 -2.35 -14.90 26.77
N TYR A 600 -2.50 -15.44 25.56
CA TYR A 600 -1.71 -15.01 24.42
C TYR A 600 -1.90 -13.52 24.13
N TYR A 601 -3.15 -13.10 23.98
CA TYR A 601 -3.48 -11.73 23.58
C TYR A 601 -3.12 -10.73 24.67
N VAL A 602 -3.35 -11.07 25.95
CA VAL A 602 -2.88 -10.30 27.10
C VAL A 602 -1.38 -10.10 27.03
N ARG A 603 -0.60 -11.17 26.81
CA ARG A 603 0.86 -11.08 26.70
C ARG A 603 1.32 -10.20 25.53
N GLU A 604 0.65 -10.27 24.37
CA GLU A 604 1.00 -9.40 23.24
C GLU A 604 0.65 -7.93 23.51
N VAL A 605 -0.45 -7.64 24.21
CA VAL A 605 -0.79 -6.28 24.67
C VAL A 605 0.22 -5.77 25.70
N GLU A 606 0.61 -6.61 26.66
CA GLU A 606 1.61 -6.27 27.68
C GLU A 606 2.95 -5.86 27.07
N LYS A 607 3.40 -6.54 26.00
CA LYS A 607 4.62 -6.15 25.26
C LYS A 607 4.54 -4.74 24.68
N LEU A 608 3.35 -4.29 24.30
CA LEU A 608 3.15 -2.94 23.78
C LEU A 608 3.03 -1.91 24.89
N CYS A 609 2.40 -2.26 26.01
CA CYS A 609 2.06 -1.28 27.06
C CYS A 609 3.10 -1.19 28.18
N LEU A 610 3.54 -2.32 28.73
CA LEU A 610 4.35 -2.37 29.94
C LEU A 610 5.83 -2.07 29.70
N GLY A 611 6.26 -2.05 28.44
CA GLY A 611 7.62 -1.67 28.05
C GLY A 611 7.84 -0.16 28.03
N LEU A 612 6.79 0.66 28.17
CA LEU A 612 6.90 2.11 28.20
C LEU A 612 7.18 2.57 29.64
N ALA A 613 8.27 3.32 29.83
CA ALA A 613 8.70 3.88 31.10
C ALA A 613 8.09 5.26 31.36
#